data_AF-A0A953I4S8-F1
#
_entry.id   AF-A0A953I4S8-F1
#
_cell.length_a   1.000
_cell.length_b   1.000
_cell.length_c   1.000
_cell.angle_alpha   90.00
_cell.angle_beta   90.00
_cell.angle_gamma   90.00
#
_symmetry.space_group_name_H-M   'P 1'
#
loop_
_entity.id
_entity.type
_entity.pdbx_description
1 polymer ?
#
loop_
_entity_poly.entity_id
_entity_poly.type
_entity_poly.pdbx_seq_one_letter_code
_entity_poly.pdbx_strand_id
1 'polypeptide(L)'
;MRRQEGSRRPRLRVQGIRAKLISVLLALTVAMGLVSILQLQATLPRTLREELDKRALSIARNVALRVTDPLLTANPLEVRNILADVQATNPDVRYAFVLDSRGALVAHTFSGGFPRDLLTQRPAPPDGTEDVQWLLSEEGVIHDATALIVDGLAGQVRVGLSEAHLIAMLRDMRRRQILTLLLACVLAVLLGYLGIWKVTGRVPQLVRAAQAVGRGDLTVRVPPGPADEFGHLAETFNQMV
;
A
#
# COMPACT_ATOMS: atom_id res chain seq x y z
N MET A 1 -20.79 -61.12 12.85
CA MET A 1 -19.61 -60.85 11.98
C MET A 1 -19.32 -59.34 12.02
N ARG A 2 -18.30 -58.91 12.79
CA ARG A 2 -17.89 -57.49 12.91
C ARG A 2 -16.81 -57.20 11.87
N ARG A 3 -17.06 -56.27 10.94
CA ARG A 3 -16.05 -55.70 10.03
C ARG A 3 -15.18 -54.71 10.80
N GLN A 4 -13.87 -54.95 10.81
CA GLN A 4 -12.87 -53.99 11.25
C GLN A 4 -12.64 -52.97 10.13
N GLU A 5 -13.04 -51.72 10.34
CA GLU A 5 -12.59 -50.59 9.52
C GLU A 5 -11.24 -50.09 10.05
N GLY A 6 -10.18 -50.41 9.30
CA GLY A 6 -8.84 -49.88 9.54
C GLY A 6 -8.81 -48.37 9.26
N SER A 7 -8.87 -47.58 10.33
CA SER A 7 -8.57 -46.14 10.32
C SER A 7 -7.13 -45.91 9.84
N ARG A 8 -6.97 -45.56 8.56
CA ARG A 8 -5.72 -45.00 8.01
C ARG A 8 -5.54 -43.60 8.58
N ARG A 9 -4.85 -43.48 9.72
CA ARG A 9 -4.39 -42.18 10.23
C ARG A 9 -3.38 -41.58 9.24
N PRO A 10 -3.50 -40.28 8.87
CA PRO A 10 -2.53 -39.64 8.00
C PRO A 10 -1.19 -39.57 8.72
N ARG A 11 -0.16 -40.21 8.14
CA ARG A 11 1.21 -40.09 8.60
C ARG A 11 1.64 -38.64 8.37
N LEU A 12 1.64 -37.83 9.43
CA LEU A 12 2.30 -36.52 9.45
C LEU A 12 3.75 -36.77 9.03
N ARG A 13 4.06 -36.38 7.79
CA ARG A 13 5.37 -36.49 7.17
C ARG A 13 6.31 -35.64 8.03
N VAL A 14 7.07 -36.29 8.91
CA VAL A 14 8.01 -35.62 9.81
C VAL A 14 9.04 -34.91 8.93
N GLN A 15 8.81 -33.62 8.69
CA GLN A 15 9.71 -32.80 7.93
C GLN A 15 11.05 -32.79 8.68
N GLY A 16 12.14 -33.11 8.00
CA GLY A 16 13.48 -32.99 8.59
C GLY A 16 13.67 -31.58 9.16
N ILE A 17 14.46 -31.44 10.22
CA ILE A 17 14.70 -30.17 10.94
C ILE A 17 14.96 -28.99 9.98
N ARG A 18 15.62 -29.27 8.85
CA ARG A 18 15.84 -28.35 7.74
C ARG A 18 14.58 -27.70 7.20
N ALA A 19 13.60 -28.50 6.79
CA ALA A 19 12.34 -28.01 6.22
C ALA A 19 11.51 -27.25 7.28
N LYS A 20 11.54 -27.70 8.54
CA LYS A 20 10.89 -26.99 9.64
C LYS A 20 11.47 -25.58 9.84
N LEU A 21 12.80 -25.45 9.89
CA LEU A 21 13.45 -24.14 10.04
C LEU A 21 13.22 -23.21 8.84
N ILE A 22 13.32 -23.70 7.61
CA ILE A 22 13.02 -22.90 6.40
C ILE A 22 11.56 -22.46 6.40
N SER A 23 10.63 -23.33 6.81
CA SER A 23 9.21 -22.99 6.86
C SER A 23 8.92 -21.87 7.86
N VAL A 24 9.58 -21.87 9.02
CA VAL A 24 9.44 -20.80 10.04
C VAL A 24 10.03 -19.50 9.54
N LEU A 25 11.22 -19.53 8.94
CA LEU A 25 11.85 -18.33 8.35
C LEU A 25 10.97 -17.73 7.26
N LEU A 26 10.48 -18.55 6.33
CA LEU A 26 9.60 -18.12 5.25
C LEU A 26 8.27 -17.58 5.79
N ALA A 27 7.66 -18.25 6.77
CA ALA A 27 6.42 -17.78 7.39
C ALA A 27 6.61 -16.41 8.05
N LEU A 28 7.74 -16.18 8.73
CA LEU A 28 8.05 -14.90 9.33
C LEU A 28 8.24 -13.80 8.28
N THR A 29 8.97 -14.07 7.20
CA THR A 29 9.15 -13.13 6.08
C THR A 29 7.82 -12.76 5.43
N VAL A 30 6.96 -13.75 5.17
CA VAL A 30 5.63 -13.52 4.59
C VAL A 30 4.73 -12.74 5.55
N ALA A 31 4.73 -13.08 6.84
CA ALA A 31 3.93 -12.38 7.84
C ALA A 31 4.32 -10.89 7.94
N MET A 32 5.62 -10.60 7.99
CA MET A 32 6.14 -9.23 8.04
C MET A 32 5.83 -8.46 6.75
N GLY A 33 5.95 -9.11 5.59
CA GLY A 33 5.55 -8.53 4.30
C GLY A 33 4.05 -8.23 4.23
N LEU A 34 3.21 -9.15 4.73
CA LEU A 34 1.76 -8.97 4.77
C LEU A 34 1.37 -7.80 5.68
N VAL A 35 1.96 -7.72 6.88
CA VAL A 35 1.74 -6.59 7.80
C VAL A 35 2.11 -5.27 7.14
N SER A 36 3.25 -5.20 6.43
CA SER A 36 3.67 -3.97 5.73
C SER A 36 2.68 -3.55 4.63
N ILE A 37 2.15 -4.50 3.85
CA ILE A 37 1.14 -4.24 2.82
C ILE A 37 -0.17 -3.74 3.46
N LEU A 38 -0.61 -4.38 4.54
CA LEU A 38 -1.83 -3.98 5.26
C LEU A 38 -1.69 -2.58 5.89
N GLN A 39 -0.53 -2.28 6.47
CA GLN A 39 -0.22 -0.97 7.04
C GLN A 39 -0.31 0.15 5.98
N LEU A 40 0.26 -0.07 4.80
CA LEU A 40 0.18 0.89 3.70
C LEU A 40 -1.28 1.18 3.31
N GLN A 41 -2.11 0.13 3.22
CA GLN A 41 -3.52 0.26 2.83
C GLN A 41 -4.38 0.94 3.90
N ALA A 42 -4.05 0.76 5.18
CA ALA A 42 -4.83 1.34 6.27
C ALA A 42 -4.53 2.82 6.50
N THR A 43 -3.27 3.25 6.33
CA THR A 43 -2.83 4.58 6.76
C THR A 43 -2.85 5.61 5.62
N LEU A 44 -2.41 5.26 4.42
CA LEU A 44 -2.27 6.24 3.32
C LEU A 44 -3.58 6.90 2.89
N PRO A 45 -4.72 6.19 2.73
CA PRO A 45 -5.91 6.79 2.12
C PRO A 45 -6.50 7.94 2.93
N ARG A 46 -6.41 7.89 4.27
CA ARG A 46 -6.99 8.94 5.14
C ARG A 46 -6.19 10.23 5.05
N THR A 47 -4.88 10.14 5.28
CA THR A 47 -3.99 11.30 5.23
C THR A 47 -3.95 11.93 3.83
N LEU A 48 -3.95 11.10 2.78
CA LEU A 48 -3.93 11.61 1.41
C LEU A 48 -5.26 12.26 1.02
N ARG A 49 -6.39 11.78 1.53
CA ARG A 49 -7.70 12.43 1.31
C ARG A 49 -7.79 13.80 1.96
N GLU A 50 -7.38 13.90 3.23
CA GLU A 50 -7.34 15.21 3.91
C GLU A 50 -6.43 16.21 3.19
N GLU A 51 -5.33 15.72 2.61
CA GLU A 51 -4.44 16.56 1.81
C GLU A 51 -5.06 16.95 0.46
N LEU A 52 -5.80 16.04 -0.20
CA LEU A 52 -6.57 16.34 -1.40
C LEU A 52 -7.66 17.37 -1.12
N ASP A 53 -8.36 17.30 0.02
CA ASP A 53 -9.37 18.28 0.42
C ASP A 53 -8.76 19.68 0.55
N LYS A 54 -7.65 19.80 1.30
CA LYS A 54 -6.92 21.07 1.46
C LYS A 54 -6.43 21.62 0.12
N ARG A 55 -5.94 20.74 -0.75
CA ARG A 55 -5.43 21.10 -2.07
C ARG A 55 -6.55 21.54 -3.00
N ALA A 56 -7.67 20.82 -3.03
CA ALA A 56 -8.86 21.17 -3.80
C ALA A 56 -9.36 22.56 -3.42
N LEU A 57 -9.49 22.83 -2.10
CA LEU A 57 -9.89 24.14 -1.59
C LEU A 57 -8.88 25.24 -1.94
N SER A 58 -7.58 24.98 -1.80
CA SER A 58 -6.54 25.95 -2.14
C SER A 58 -6.53 26.31 -3.63
N ILE A 59 -6.74 25.32 -4.52
CA ILE A 59 -6.88 25.54 -5.95
C ILE A 59 -8.15 26.35 -6.22
N ALA A 60 -9.30 25.97 -5.64
CA ALA A 60 -10.55 26.68 -5.82
C ALA A 60 -10.44 28.16 -5.42
N ARG A 61 -9.81 28.45 -4.27
CA ARG A 61 -9.52 29.83 -3.81
C ARG A 61 -8.62 30.59 -4.78
N ASN A 62 -7.54 29.97 -5.24
CA ASN A 62 -6.65 30.61 -6.20
C ASN A 62 -7.35 30.93 -7.52
N VAL A 63 -8.20 30.02 -7.99
CA VAL A 63 -9.03 30.25 -9.17
C VAL A 63 -10.02 31.39 -8.92
N ALA A 64 -10.71 31.41 -7.79
CA ALA A 64 -11.66 32.47 -7.42
C ALA A 64 -11.02 33.87 -7.48
N LEU A 65 -9.79 34.01 -6.96
CA LEU A 65 -9.03 35.26 -7.05
C LEU A 65 -8.73 35.64 -8.51
N ARG A 66 -8.27 34.67 -9.33
CA ARG A 66 -7.89 34.91 -10.73
C ARG A 66 -9.08 35.23 -11.64
N VAL A 67 -10.26 34.66 -11.37
CA VAL A 67 -11.46 34.87 -12.19
C VAL A 67 -12.28 36.08 -11.77
N THR A 68 -11.93 36.76 -10.67
CA THR A 68 -12.67 37.93 -10.18
C THR A 68 -12.76 39.04 -11.24
N ASP A 69 -11.63 39.52 -11.76
CA ASP A 69 -11.63 40.61 -12.75
C ASP A 69 -12.30 40.23 -14.08
N PRO A 70 -12.00 39.05 -14.68
CA PRO A 70 -12.68 38.61 -15.90
C PRO A 70 -14.19 38.40 -15.73
N LEU A 71 -14.64 38.03 -14.53
CA LEU A 71 -16.07 37.87 -14.24
C LEU A 71 -16.78 39.23 -14.13
N LEU A 72 -16.17 40.20 -13.45
CA LEU A 72 -16.70 41.56 -13.30
C LEU A 72 -16.72 42.34 -14.62
N THR A 73 -15.77 42.04 -15.52
CA THR A 73 -15.68 42.64 -16.87
C THR A 73 -16.48 41.88 -17.93
N ALA A 74 -17.24 40.85 -17.53
CA ALA A 74 -18.06 40.02 -18.41
C ALA A 74 -17.26 39.38 -19.58
N ASN A 75 -16.05 38.88 -19.30
CA ASN A 75 -15.18 38.20 -20.26
C ASN A 75 -15.13 36.67 -20.00
N PRO A 76 -16.14 35.90 -20.45
CA PRO A 76 -16.21 34.46 -20.18
C PRO A 76 -15.12 33.64 -20.88
N LEU A 77 -14.51 34.15 -21.95
CA LEU A 77 -13.41 33.48 -22.64
C LEU A 77 -12.15 33.44 -21.78
N GLU A 78 -11.86 34.54 -21.09
CA GLU A 78 -10.71 34.62 -20.19
C GLU A 78 -10.92 33.75 -18.94
N VAL A 79 -12.13 33.72 -18.37
CA VAL A 79 -12.49 32.77 -17.31
C VAL A 79 -12.23 31.34 -17.78
N ARG A 80 -12.69 30.96 -18.98
CA ARG A 80 -12.47 29.62 -19.53
C ARG A 80 -10.98 29.30 -19.71
N ASN A 81 -10.17 30.26 -20.16
CA ASN A 81 -8.72 30.07 -20.33
C ASN A 81 -8.03 29.83 -18.98
N ILE A 82 -8.40 30.58 -17.94
CA ILE A 82 -7.90 30.37 -16.57
C ILE A 82 -8.26 28.97 -16.07
N LEU A 83 -9.50 28.53 -16.27
CA LEU A 83 -9.92 27.19 -15.85
C LEU A 83 -9.18 26.08 -16.61
N ALA A 84 -8.96 26.25 -17.92
CA ALA A 84 -8.22 25.31 -18.75
C ALA A 84 -6.74 25.22 -18.32
N ASP A 85 -6.11 26.36 -18.02
CA ASP A 85 -4.74 26.43 -17.49
C ASP A 85 -4.60 25.68 -16.16
N VAL A 86 -5.57 25.85 -15.25
CA VAL A 86 -5.61 25.14 -13.97
C VAL A 86 -5.71 23.63 -14.17
N GLN A 87 -6.58 23.18 -15.08
CA GLN A 87 -6.72 21.76 -15.39
C GLN A 87 -5.45 21.18 -16.05
N ALA A 88 -4.78 21.95 -16.91
CA ALA A 88 -3.54 21.51 -17.57
C ALA A 88 -2.36 21.41 -16.59
N THR A 89 -2.29 22.31 -15.61
CA THR A 89 -1.17 22.38 -14.66
C THR A 89 -1.37 21.46 -13.44
N ASN A 90 -2.60 21.05 -13.15
CA ASN A 90 -2.92 20.20 -12.01
C ASN A 90 -3.50 18.85 -12.47
N PRO A 91 -2.71 17.76 -12.48
CA PRO A 91 -3.13 16.47 -13.03
C PRO A 91 -4.28 15.80 -12.27
N ASP A 92 -4.51 16.20 -11.01
CA ASP A 92 -5.60 15.68 -10.19
C ASP A 92 -6.93 16.40 -10.47
N VAL A 93 -6.92 17.57 -11.12
CA VAL A 93 -8.13 18.36 -11.41
C VAL A 93 -8.90 17.70 -12.55
N ARG A 94 -10.03 17.10 -12.21
CA ARG A 94 -10.91 16.45 -13.19
C ARG A 94 -11.78 17.46 -13.93
N TYR A 95 -12.27 18.47 -13.22
CA TYR A 95 -13.06 19.57 -13.77
C TYR A 95 -12.90 20.83 -12.94
N ALA A 96 -13.19 21.98 -13.56
CA ALA A 96 -13.41 23.24 -12.87
C ALA A 96 -14.51 24.03 -13.60
N PHE A 97 -15.31 24.77 -12.85
CA PHE A 97 -16.32 25.67 -13.40
C PHE A 97 -16.64 26.83 -12.47
N VAL A 98 -17.22 27.88 -13.06
CA VAL A 98 -17.59 29.12 -12.36
C VAL A 98 -19.08 29.36 -12.53
N LEU A 99 -19.74 29.71 -11.42
CA LEU A 99 -21.11 30.17 -11.37
C LEU A 99 -21.13 31.66 -11.02
N ASP A 100 -22.05 32.42 -11.64
CA ASP A 100 -22.32 33.80 -11.25
C ASP A 100 -23.10 33.86 -9.91
N SER A 101 -23.35 35.07 -9.41
CA SER A 101 -24.11 35.31 -8.18
C SER A 101 -25.57 34.83 -8.21
N ARG A 102 -26.11 34.50 -9.40
CA ARG A 102 -27.44 33.91 -9.58
C ARG A 102 -27.39 32.39 -9.72
N GLY A 103 -26.20 31.78 -9.58
CA GLY A 103 -25.98 30.35 -9.78
C GLY A 103 -25.96 29.92 -11.25
N ALA A 104 -25.90 30.86 -12.19
CA ALA A 104 -25.82 30.56 -13.62
C ALA A 104 -24.37 30.22 -14.01
N LEU A 105 -24.22 29.20 -14.87
CA LEU A 105 -22.92 28.76 -15.34
C LEU A 105 -22.29 29.78 -16.28
N VAL A 106 -21.09 30.25 -15.93
CA VAL A 106 -20.31 31.21 -16.73
C VAL A 106 -19.33 30.49 -17.65
N ALA A 107 -18.54 29.57 -17.10
CA ALA A 107 -17.53 28.81 -17.83
C ALA A 107 -17.25 27.47 -17.16
N HIS A 108 -16.77 26.50 -17.93
CA HIS A 108 -16.42 25.17 -17.45
C HIS A 108 -15.32 24.53 -18.30
N THR A 109 -14.71 23.45 -17.80
CA THR A 109 -13.68 22.68 -18.52
C THR A 109 -14.16 21.36 -19.12
N PHE A 110 -15.44 21.00 -18.99
CA PHE A 110 -15.98 19.77 -19.60
C PHE A 110 -15.90 19.77 -21.14
N SER A 111 -15.41 18.67 -21.72
CA SER A 111 -15.26 18.48 -23.16
C SER A 111 -16.54 18.05 -23.88
N GLY A 112 -17.46 17.38 -23.19
CA GLY A 112 -18.73 16.85 -23.75
C GLY A 112 -19.98 17.67 -23.42
N GLY A 113 -19.81 18.90 -22.94
CA GLY A 113 -20.89 19.72 -22.37
C GLY A 113 -20.96 19.60 -20.85
N PHE A 114 -21.64 20.56 -20.21
CA PHE A 114 -21.72 20.65 -18.75
C PHE A 114 -22.78 19.70 -18.18
N PRO A 115 -22.40 18.78 -17.27
CA PRO A 115 -23.34 17.87 -16.62
C PRO A 115 -24.19 18.64 -15.59
N ARG A 116 -25.44 18.92 -15.94
CA ARG A 116 -26.37 19.70 -15.11
C ARG A 116 -26.67 19.06 -13.75
N ASP A 117 -26.50 17.74 -13.65
CA ASP A 117 -26.67 17.00 -12.40
C ASP A 117 -25.71 17.46 -11.29
N LEU A 118 -24.57 18.06 -11.63
CA LEU A 118 -23.66 18.64 -10.63
C LEU A 118 -24.26 19.83 -9.88
N LEU A 119 -25.19 20.56 -10.51
CA LEU A 119 -25.89 21.69 -9.89
C LEU A 119 -27.02 21.21 -8.97
N THR A 120 -27.63 20.07 -9.28
CA THR A 120 -28.74 19.52 -8.49
C THR A 120 -28.25 18.65 -7.33
N GLN A 121 -27.15 17.92 -7.51
CA GLN A 121 -26.55 17.09 -6.45
C GLN A 121 -25.93 17.93 -5.32
N ARG A 122 -25.45 19.14 -5.64
CA ARG A 122 -24.91 20.08 -4.65
C ARG A 122 -25.39 21.49 -4.99
N PRO A 123 -26.54 21.92 -4.42
CA PRO A 123 -26.95 23.32 -4.46
C PRO A 123 -25.86 24.20 -3.85
N ALA A 124 -25.75 25.44 -4.31
CA ALA A 124 -24.88 26.43 -3.68
C ALA A 124 -25.20 26.53 -2.17
N PRO A 125 -24.20 26.50 -1.27
CA PRO A 125 -24.44 26.62 0.16
C PRO A 125 -25.22 27.91 0.45
N PRO A 126 -26.32 27.87 1.23
CA PRO A 126 -27.11 29.06 1.56
C PRO A 126 -26.28 30.13 2.28
N ASP A 127 -25.27 29.71 3.06
CA ASP A 127 -24.38 30.56 3.85
C ASP A 127 -23.14 31.03 3.08
N GLY A 128 -22.99 30.67 1.80
CA GLY A 128 -21.79 30.99 1.04
C GLY A 128 -20.51 30.42 1.66
N THR A 129 -20.56 29.28 2.34
CA THR A 129 -19.37 28.73 2.98
C THR A 129 -18.49 27.96 1.99
N GLU A 130 -17.18 28.13 2.12
CA GLU A 130 -16.21 27.31 1.41
C GLU A 130 -16.16 25.92 2.04
N ASP A 131 -16.27 24.87 1.22
CA ASP A 131 -16.40 23.50 1.71
C ASP A 131 -15.97 22.49 0.64
N VAL A 132 -15.55 21.31 1.08
CA VAL A 132 -15.17 20.18 0.22
C VAL A 132 -16.12 19.01 0.47
N GLN A 133 -16.72 18.48 -0.59
CA GLN A 133 -17.61 17.32 -0.52
C GLN A 133 -17.16 16.23 -1.48
N TRP A 134 -17.49 15.00 -1.13
CA TRP A 134 -17.15 13.84 -1.93
C TRP A 134 -18.31 13.49 -2.86
N LEU A 135 -18.02 13.44 -4.16
CA LEU A 135 -18.95 13.00 -5.19
C LEU A 135 -18.52 11.64 -5.71
N LEU A 136 -19.46 10.69 -5.78
CA LEU A 136 -19.21 9.41 -6.42
C LEU A 136 -19.44 9.56 -7.93
N SER A 137 -18.43 9.20 -8.71
CA SER A 137 -18.50 9.18 -10.17
C SER A 137 -18.12 7.80 -10.71
N GLU A 138 -18.34 7.58 -12.00
CA GLU A 138 -17.89 6.38 -12.72
C GLU A 138 -16.37 6.18 -12.65
N GLU A 139 -15.61 7.26 -12.47
CA GLU A 139 -14.14 7.25 -12.38
C GLU A 139 -13.63 7.08 -10.93
N GLY A 140 -14.54 7.02 -9.96
CA GLY A 140 -14.24 6.94 -8.53
C GLY A 140 -14.70 8.19 -7.75
N VAL A 141 -14.12 8.39 -6.57
CA VAL A 141 -14.42 9.53 -5.70
C VAL A 141 -13.79 10.80 -6.25
N ILE A 142 -14.58 11.87 -6.29
CA ILE A 142 -14.16 13.22 -6.64
C ILE A 142 -14.32 14.12 -5.42
N HIS A 143 -13.25 14.84 -5.08
CA HIS A 143 -13.22 15.87 -4.06
C HIS A 143 -13.62 17.20 -4.68
N ASP A 144 -14.89 17.57 -4.51
CA ASP A 144 -15.47 18.78 -5.06
C ASP A 144 -15.35 19.91 -4.04
N ALA A 145 -14.46 20.87 -4.31
CA ALA A 145 -14.25 22.04 -3.48
C ALA A 145 -14.99 23.26 -4.04
N THR A 146 -15.65 23.99 -3.14
CA THR A 146 -16.29 25.28 -3.44
C THR A 146 -15.50 26.40 -2.80
N ALA A 147 -15.17 27.42 -3.60
CA ALA A 147 -14.60 28.69 -3.12
C ALA A 147 -15.45 29.87 -3.60
N LEU A 148 -15.50 30.93 -2.81
CA LEU A 148 -16.29 32.10 -3.12
C LEU A 148 -15.51 33.15 -3.90
N ILE A 149 -16.21 33.90 -4.75
CA ILE A 149 -15.67 35.05 -5.47
C ILE A 149 -16.23 36.31 -4.81
N VAL A 150 -15.35 37.14 -4.23
CA VAL A 150 -15.70 38.36 -3.48
C VAL A 150 -16.76 38.06 -2.41
N ASP A 151 -16.43 37.17 -1.48
CA ASP A 151 -17.34 36.74 -0.39
C ASP A 151 -18.72 36.25 -0.87
N GLY A 152 -18.79 35.73 -2.10
CA GLY A 152 -20.00 35.18 -2.72
C GLY A 152 -20.79 36.20 -3.55
N LEU A 153 -20.42 37.48 -3.51
CA LEU A 153 -21.13 38.56 -4.21
C LEU A 153 -21.00 38.46 -5.73
N ALA A 154 -19.86 38.01 -6.23
CA ALA A 154 -19.63 37.84 -7.66
C ALA A 154 -19.99 36.43 -8.16
N GLY A 155 -20.09 35.46 -7.25
CA GLY A 155 -20.39 34.07 -7.55
C GLY A 155 -19.46 33.10 -6.82
N GLN A 156 -19.30 31.91 -7.39
CA GLN A 156 -18.50 30.84 -6.79
C GLN A 156 -17.75 30.01 -7.84
N VAL A 157 -16.63 29.44 -7.42
CA VAL A 157 -15.84 28.48 -8.19
C VAL A 157 -16.01 27.09 -7.59
N ARG A 158 -16.20 26.09 -8.46
CA ARG A 158 -16.14 24.68 -8.09
C ARG A 158 -15.02 23.97 -8.82
N VAL A 159 -14.23 23.22 -8.08
CA VAL A 159 -13.10 22.44 -8.60
C VAL A 159 -13.21 21.02 -8.08
N GLY A 160 -13.27 20.05 -8.99
CA GLY A 160 -13.31 18.62 -8.67
C GLY A 160 -11.96 17.97 -8.86
N LEU A 161 -11.39 17.39 -7.80
CA LEU A 161 -10.17 16.59 -7.85
C LEU A 161 -10.50 15.10 -7.84
N SER A 162 -9.97 14.33 -8.80
CA SER A 162 -10.16 12.88 -8.87
C SER A 162 -9.08 12.13 -8.09
N GLU A 163 -9.46 11.05 -7.38
CA GLU A 163 -8.50 10.13 -6.76
C GLU A 163 -7.77 9.23 -7.78
N ALA A 164 -8.06 9.33 -9.09
CA ALA A 164 -7.53 8.40 -10.09
C ALA A 164 -5.99 8.34 -10.12
N HIS A 165 -5.31 9.49 -10.09
CA HIS A 165 -3.85 9.54 -10.07
C HIS A 165 -3.28 8.94 -8.78
N LEU A 166 -3.92 9.23 -7.64
CA LEU A 166 -3.57 8.68 -6.33
C LEU A 166 -3.70 7.14 -6.32
N ILE A 167 -4.82 6.62 -6.81
CA ILE A 167 -5.09 5.18 -6.90
C ILE A 167 -4.08 4.50 -7.82
N ALA A 168 -3.69 5.14 -8.93
CA ALA A 168 -2.66 4.63 -9.82
C ALA A 168 -1.30 4.55 -9.12
N MET A 169 -0.91 5.59 -8.39
CA MET A 169 0.33 5.61 -7.60
C MET A 169 0.35 4.52 -6.53
N LEU A 170 -0.75 4.36 -5.77
CA LEU A 170 -0.89 3.29 -4.77
C LEU A 170 -0.79 1.90 -5.39
N ARG A 171 -1.38 1.69 -6.56
CA ARG A 171 -1.32 0.42 -7.29
C ARG A 171 0.12 0.08 -7.70
N ASP A 172 0.86 1.07 -8.18
CA ASP A 172 2.25 0.92 -8.57
C ASP A 172 3.16 0.67 -7.37
N MET A 173 2.95 1.37 -6.25
CA MET A 173 3.64 1.10 -4.98
C MET A 173 3.37 -0.32 -4.48
N ARG A 174 2.10 -0.75 -4.49
CA ARG A 174 1.72 -2.12 -4.12
C ARG A 174 2.41 -3.16 -5.00
N ARG A 175 2.48 -2.95 -6.32
CA ARG A 175 3.20 -3.84 -7.26
C ARG A 175 4.67 -3.95 -6.87
N ARG A 176 5.34 -2.82 -6.59
CA ARG A 176 6.75 -2.81 -6.15
C ARG A 176 6.93 -3.56 -4.83
N GLN A 177 6.07 -3.35 -3.84
CA GLN A 177 6.14 -4.08 -2.56
C GLN A 177 5.98 -5.59 -2.72
N ILE A 178 5.03 -6.04 -3.56
CA ILE A 178 4.84 -7.46 -3.84
C ILE A 178 6.11 -8.05 -4.49
N LEU A 179 6.70 -7.35 -5.47
CA LEU A 179 7.95 -7.79 -6.10
C LEU A 179 9.11 -7.86 -5.08
N THR A 180 9.24 -6.86 -4.22
CA THR A 180 10.26 -6.86 -3.16
C THR A 180 10.03 -8.01 -2.15
N LEU A 181 8.77 -8.30 -1.79
CA LEU A 181 8.44 -9.43 -0.93
C LEU A 181 8.77 -10.77 -1.59
N LEU A 182 8.45 -10.94 -2.87
CA LEU A 182 8.81 -12.15 -3.62
C LEU A 182 10.34 -12.34 -3.64
N LEU A 183 11.09 -11.27 -3.91
CA LEU A 183 12.56 -11.31 -3.86
C LEU A 183 13.07 -11.66 -2.46
N ALA A 184 12.50 -11.07 -1.41
CA ALA A 184 12.85 -11.38 -0.02
C ALA A 184 12.56 -12.84 0.33
N CYS A 185 11.45 -13.41 -0.13
CA CYS A 185 11.13 -14.82 0.05
C CYS A 185 12.15 -15.74 -0.65
N VAL A 186 12.53 -15.42 -1.89
CA VAL A 186 13.57 -16.17 -2.62
C VAL A 186 14.90 -16.11 -1.85
N LEU A 187 15.27 -14.91 -1.37
CA LEU A 187 16.50 -14.71 -0.58
C LEU A 187 16.45 -15.50 0.74
N ALA A 188 15.31 -15.49 1.44
CA ALA A 188 15.11 -16.21 2.69
C ALA A 188 15.25 -17.73 2.50
N VAL A 189 14.70 -18.29 1.42
CA VAL A 189 14.85 -19.70 1.09
C VAL A 189 16.31 -20.02 0.76
N LEU A 190 16.98 -19.20 -0.05
CA LEU A 190 18.38 -19.40 -0.43
C LEU A 190 19.32 -19.37 0.78
N LEU A 191 19.23 -18.31 1.59
CA LEU A 191 20.03 -18.13 2.80
C LEU A 191 19.69 -19.19 3.86
N GLY A 192 18.40 -19.52 4.01
CA GLY A 192 17.94 -20.58 4.89
C GLY A 192 18.54 -21.93 4.50
N TYR A 193 18.50 -22.28 3.21
CA TYR A 193 19.08 -23.51 2.69
C TYR A 193 20.60 -23.58 2.93
N LEU A 194 21.34 -22.52 2.60
CA LEU A 194 22.79 -22.44 2.79
C LEU A 194 23.19 -22.53 4.27
N GLY A 195 22.53 -21.75 5.14
CA GLY A 195 22.81 -21.74 6.57
C GLY A 195 22.51 -23.09 7.23
N ILE A 196 21.36 -23.68 6.92
CA ILE A 196 20.98 -24.99 7.45
C ILE A 196 21.90 -26.08 6.94
N TRP A 197 22.32 -26.05 5.68
CA TRP A 197 23.27 -27.02 5.14
C TRP A 197 24.59 -26.99 5.91
N LYS A 198 25.11 -25.79 6.20
CA LYS A 198 26.33 -25.60 6.99
C LYS A 198 26.20 -26.11 8.43
N VAL A 199 25.07 -25.84 9.09
CA VAL A 199 24.81 -26.21 10.50
C VAL A 199 24.50 -27.70 10.65
N THR A 200 23.50 -28.20 9.92
CA THR A 200 23.05 -29.60 10.06
C THR A 200 23.97 -30.62 9.39
N GLY A 201 24.97 -30.19 8.61
CA GLY A 201 25.97 -31.08 8.02
C GLY A 201 26.81 -31.84 9.04
N ARG A 202 26.98 -31.30 10.27
CA ARG A 202 27.80 -31.92 11.32
C ARG A 202 27.04 -32.85 12.26
N VAL A 203 25.72 -32.68 12.36
CA VAL A 203 24.85 -33.50 13.22
C VAL A 203 25.02 -35.01 12.96
N PRO A 204 25.11 -35.51 11.71
CA PRO A 204 25.32 -36.94 11.46
C PRO A 204 26.62 -37.49 12.03
N GLN A 205 27.69 -36.70 12.13
CA GLN A 205 28.96 -37.14 12.70
C GLN A 205 28.83 -37.35 14.20
N LEU A 206 28.22 -36.40 14.92
CA LEU A 206 27.92 -36.51 16.34
C LEU A 206 26.97 -37.69 16.64
N VAL A 207 25.93 -37.87 15.81
CA VAL A 207 24.99 -39.00 15.95
C VAL A 207 25.72 -40.35 15.78
N ARG A 208 26.62 -40.47 14.80
CA ARG A 208 27.40 -41.70 14.59
C ARG A 208 28.36 -41.98 15.74
N ALA A 209 29.06 -40.96 16.23
CA ALA A 209 29.97 -41.10 17.36
C ALA A 209 29.22 -41.54 18.62
N ALA A 210 28.09 -40.90 18.94
CA ALA A 210 27.25 -41.30 20.07
C ALA A 210 26.71 -42.73 19.93
N GLN A 211 26.35 -43.17 18.72
CA GLN A 211 25.92 -44.55 18.47
C GLN A 211 27.05 -45.57 18.65
N ALA A 212 28.30 -45.24 18.31
CA ALA A 212 29.45 -46.11 18.51
C ALA A 212 29.77 -46.27 20.00
N VAL A 213 29.78 -45.16 20.75
CA VAL A 213 29.93 -45.15 22.21
C VAL A 213 28.82 -45.96 22.88
N GLY A 214 27.56 -45.79 22.45
CA GLY A 214 26.42 -46.57 22.95
C GLY A 214 26.52 -48.09 22.64
N ARG A 215 27.41 -48.50 21.72
CA ARG A 215 27.73 -49.92 21.44
C ARG A 215 28.97 -50.41 22.19
N GLY A 216 29.57 -49.58 23.05
CA GLY A 216 30.74 -49.91 23.85
C GLY A 216 32.09 -49.50 23.24
N ASP A 217 32.10 -48.82 22.09
CA ASP A 217 33.34 -48.33 21.48
C ASP A 217 33.71 -46.94 22.01
N LEU A 218 34.55 -46.90 23.05
CA LEU A 218 35.06 -45.68 23.67
C LEU A 218 36.30 -45.11 22.95
N THR A 219 36.71 -45.68 21.81
CA THR A 219 37.88 -45.17 21.06
C THR A 219 37.53 -44.08 20.06
N VAL A 220 36.24 -43.86 19.79
CA VAL A 220 35.75 -42.90 18.81
C VAL A 220 35.87 -41.47 19.32
N ARG A 221 36.54 -40.60 18.53
CA ARG A 221 36.60 -39.16 18.76
C ARG A 221 35.95 -38.36 17.63
N VAL A 222 35.35 -37.23 17.99
CA VAL A 222 34.75 -36.27 17.05
C VAL A 222 35.79 -35.21 16.70
N PRO A 223 36.03 -34.88 15.42
CA PRO A 223 36.99 -33.85 15.03
C PRO A 223 36.66 -32.48 15.64
N PRO A 224 37.67 -31.70 16.06
CA PRO A 224 37.44 -30.36 16.59
C PRO A 224 36.80 -29.45 15.53
N GLY A 225 35.74 -28.77 15.93
CA GLY A 225 35.00 -27.81 15.11
C GLY A 225 35.49 -26.36 15.32
N PRO A 226 34.97 -25.40 14.53
CA PRO A 226 35.06 -23.97 14.83
C PRO A 226 34.51 -23.65 16.22
N ALA A 227 34.88 -22.48 16.76
CA ALA A 227 34.47 -21.98 18.07
C ALA A 227 32.99 -21.54 18.10
N ASP A 228 32.10 -22.45 17.73
CA ASP A 228 30.65 -22.37 17.84
C ASP A 228 30.12 -23.44 18.80
N GLU A 229 28.80 -23.49 19.01
CA GLU A 229 28.16 -24.43 19.92
C GLU A 229 28.43 -25.89 19.54
N PHE A 230 28.69 -26.19 18.25
CA PHE A 230 29.01 -27.54 17.79
C PHE A 230 30.46 -27.93 18.06
N GLY A 231 31.39 -26.98 18.00
CA GLY A 231 32.78 -27.20 18.41
C GLY A 231 32.90 -27.49 19.90
N HIS A 232 32.20 -26.70 20.74
CA HIS A 232 32.17 -26.94 22.18
C HIS A 232 31.55 -28.31 22.51
N LEU A 233 30.46 -28.68 21.83
CA LEU A 233 29.83 -29.99 22.02
C LEU A 233 30.76 -31.16 21.62
N ALA A 234 31.54 -31.01 20.55
CA ALA A 234 32.53 -32.01 20.15
C ALA A 234 33.64 -32.17 21.20
N GLU A 235 34.10 -31.07 21.79
CA GLU A 235 35.11 -31.07 22.84
C GLU A 235 34.60 -31.74 24.13
N THR A 236 33.41 -31.36 24.59
CA THR A 236 32.77 -32.01 25.75
C THR A 236 32.51 -33.50 25.50
N PHE A 237 32.08 -33.87 24.29
CA PHE A 237 31.89 -35.29 23.93
C PHE A 237 33.19 -36.07 24.05
N ASN A 238 34.31 -35.52 23.55
CA ASN A 238 35.62 -36.16 23.59
C ASN A 238 36.22 -36.29 25.00
N GLN A 239 35.65 -35.62 26.02
CA GLN A 239 36.03 -35.78 27.43
C GLN A 239 35.32 -36.97 28.10
N MET A 240 34.22 -37.47 27.53
CA MET A 240 33.46 -38.60 28.07
C MET A 240 34.03 -39.97 27.67
N VAL A 241 34.90 -40.00 26.65
CA VAL A 241 35.49 -41.19 26.04
C VAL A 241 37.01 -41.24 26.18
#